data_AF-A0A532TC26-F1
#
_entry.id   AF-A0A532TC26-F1
#
_cell.length_a   1.000
_cell.length_b   1.000
_cell.length_c   1.000
_cell.angle_alpha   90.00
_cell.angle_beta   90.00
_cell.angle_gamma   90.00
#
_symmetry.space_group_name_H-M   'P 1'
#
loop_
_entity.id
_entity.type
_entity.pdbx_description
1 polymer ?
#
loop_
_entity_poly.entity_id
_entity_poly.type
_entity_poly.pdbx_seq_one_letter_code
_entity_poly.pdbx_strand_id
1 'polypeptide(L)'
;MRNLSHPFLDRFGISIPIVMPASHDLELILTGKDEKYSGYDEMIQVPKVLTIDELMEIWYYVNRIGFNAEVNNYIHAIIREYTLCARVDKGNSENLKPSTGLCSGCHFNTGQNVCNKIESILSVRVAKDLLRYSKALTWLLDLKKIDVNIVNTIAPYVISHRVIYPRRELEKSPYWGNQYEFSKNILNQIQKRFINREVCYQITKRFRDGNSEKEDLTTLKNYQKNDLIVKYDLIPFANSIKDKKYSKLAQKISVASKSGDINTLASIRNNLIEDIDFSNRAYLINLCNQELYKQTVTDYIFKFMNNKEIWADIASEFPKLDKPLQEAFRRRQTKQIRAEDLLIEINVTGTNDDSLVNIQISGGSEALKLREILDKLDYIQKEE
;
A
#
# COMPACT_ATOMS: atom_id res chain seq x y z
N MET A 1 -31.78 7.51 5.90
CA MET A 1 -30.69 7.06 6.80
C MET A 1 -30.45 8.15 7.83
N ARG A 2 -30.45 7.83 9.13
CA ARG A 2 -29.87 8.72 10.15
C ARG A 2 -28.46 9.09 9.67
N ASN A 3 -28.11 10.37 9.63
CA ASN A 3 -26.78 10.83 9.20
C ASN A 3 -25.72 10.17 10.08
N LEU A 4 -25.09 9.12 9.56
CA LEU A 4 -23.95 8.48 10.19
C LEU A 4 -22.84 9.52 10.30
N SER A 5 -22.16 9.56 11.45
CA SER A 5 -21.08 10.51 11.64
C SER A 5 -19.91 10.20 10.68
N HIS A 6 -19.18 11.22 10.25
CA HIS A 6 -18.02 11.04 9.35
C HIS A 6 -16.99 10.02 9.86
N PRO A 7 -16.66 9.95 11.17
CA PRO A 7 -15.78 8.90 11.70
C PRO A 7 -16.29 7.48 11.48
N PHE A 8 -17.62 7.30 11.40
CA PHE A 8 -18.23 6.02 11.09
C PHE A 8 -18.19 5.74 9.57
N LEU A 9 -18.47 6.75 8.73
CA LEU A 9 -18.37 6.62 7.27
C LEU A 9 -16.96 6.24 6.80
N ASP A 10 -15.91 6.74 7.47
CA ASP A 10 -14.51 6.40 7.18
C ASP A 10 -14.17 4.90 7.38
N ARG A 11 -15.03 4.14 8.06
CA ARG A 11 -14.85 2.68 8.25
C ARG A 11 -15.39 1.84 7.10
N PHE A 12 -16.22 2.40 6.21
CA PHE A 12 -16.74 1.66 5.05
C PHE A 12 -15.79 1.80 3.87
N GLY A 13 -15.21 0.68 3.41
CA GLY A 13 -14.27 0.61 2.29
C GLY A 13 -14.73 1.32 1.01
N ILE A 14 -15.99 1.07 0.63
CA ILE A 14 -16.61 1.53 -0.60
C ILE A 14 -18.04 1.99 -0.28
N SER A 15 -18.49 3.04 -0.95
CA SER A 15 -19.89 3.46 -1.02
C SER A 15 -20.33 3.48 -2.49
N ILE A 16 -21.45 2.83 -2.78
CA ILE A 16 -22.00 2.75 -4.14
C ILE A 16 -23.28 3.59 -4.18
N PRO A 17 -23.36 4.63 -5.04
CA PRO A 17 -24.61 5.33 -5.26
C PRO A 17 -25.56 4.41 -6.02
N ILE A 18 -26.69 4.07 -5.39
CA ILE A 18 -27.74 3.27 -6.02
C ILE A 18 -28.66 4.21 -6.79
N VAL A 19 -28.86 3.92 -8.08
CA VAL A 19 -29.82 4.63 -8.94
C VAL A 19 -31.04 3.76 -9.18
N MET A 20 -32.20 4.39 -9.37
CA MET A 20 -33.41 3.67 -9.75
C MET A 20 -33.24 3.08 -11.15
N PRO A 21 -33.69 1.83 -11.38
CA PRO A 21 -33.72 1.24 -12.72
C PRO A 21 -34.54 2.09 -13.69
N ALA A 22 -34.26 1.95 -14.98
CA ALA A 22 -35.04 2.61 -16.01
C ALA A 22 -36.46 2.00 -16.11
N SER A 23 -37.39 2.71 -16.75
CA SER A 23 -38.80 2.27 -16.82
C SER A 23 -38.99 0.88 -17.42
N HIS A 24 -38.15 0.48 -18.38
CA HIS A 24 -38.23 -0.85 -19.00
C HIS A 24 -37.73 -1.95 -18.06
N ASP A 25 -36.69 -1.69 -17.27
CA ASP A 25 -36.21 -2.63 -16.25
C ASP A 25 -37.23 -2.77 -15.12
N LEU A 26 -37.95 -1.69 -14.79
CA LEU A 26 -39.03 -1.73 -13.80
C LEU A 26 -40.16 -2.67 -14.23
N GLU A 27 -40.52 -2.72 -15.51
CA GLU A 27 -41.51 -3.67 -16.02
C GLU A 27 -41.06 -5.12 -15.78
N LEU A 28 -39.79 -5.44 -16.04
CA LEU A 28 -39.23 -6.76 -15.75
C LEU A 28 -39.25 -7.08 -14.25
N ILE A 29 -38.89 -6.10 -13.40
CA ILE A 29 -38.89 -6.29 -11.94
C ILE A 29 -40.31 -6.52 -11.42
N LEU A 30 -41.30 -5.76 -11.92
CA LEU A 30 -42.69 -5.85 -11.49
C LEU A 30 -43.42 -7.08 -12.02
N THR A 31 -43.00 -7.61 -13.18
CA THR A 31 -43.56 -8.85 -13.74
C THR A 31 -42.90 -10.11 -13.15
N GLY A 32 -41.75 -9.97 -12.50
CA GLY A 32 -41.13 -11.03 -11.70
C GLY A 32 -42.04 -11.49 -10.55
N LYS A 33 -41.98 -12.78 -10.20
CA LYS A 33 -42.70 -13.30 -9.03
C LYS A 33 -42.11 -12.70 -7.75
N ASP A 34 -42.96 -12.13 -6.91
CA ASP A 34 -42.55 -11.60 -5.61
C ASP A 34 -42.37 -12.75 -4.62
N GLU A 35 -41.11 -13.00 -4.26
CA GLU A 35 -40.67 -14.05 -3.33
C GLU A 35 -41.37 -13.96 -1.96
N LYS A 36 -41.87 -12.79 -1.55
CA LYS A 36 -42.63 -12.66 -0.30
C LYS A 36 -43.99 -13.36 -0.36
N TYR A 37 -44.61 -13.43 -1.54
CA TYR A 37 -45.90 -14.10 -1.73
C TYR A 37 -45.72 -15.53 -2.23
N SER A 38 -44.71 -15.80 -3.08
CA SER A 38 -44.51 -17.12 -3.68
C SER A 38 -43.53 -18.02 -2.92
N GLY A 39 -42.86 -17.51 -1.89
CA GLY A 39 -41.72 -18.19 -1.27
C GLY A 39 -40.48 -18.16 -2.17
N TYR A 40 -39.38 -18.72 -1.67
CA TYR A 40 -38.12 -18.84 -2.40
C TYR A 40 -38.22 -19.92 -3.49
N ASP A 41 -37.73 -19.61 -4.69
CA ASP A 41 -37.64 -20.58 -5.79
C ASP A 41 -36.33 -21.39 -5.68
N GLU A 42 -36.43 -22.68 -5.35
CA GLU A 42 -35.29 -23.58 -5.19
C GLU A 42 -34.52 -23.83 -6.52
N MET A 43 -35.13 -23.61 -7.69
CA MET A 43 -34.45 -23.73 -8.98
C MET A 43 -33.67 -22.46 -9.37
N ILE A 44 -33.96 -21.31 -8.75
CA ILE A 44 -33.21 -20.06 -8.91
C ILE A 44 -32.14 -19.97 -7.80
N GLN A 45 -31.50 -21.09 -7.47
CA GLN A 45 -30.29 -21.04 -6.66
C GLN A 45 -29.14 -20.56 -7.53
N VAL A 46 -28.53 -19.43 -7.17
CA VAL A 46 -27.19 -19.12 -7.66
C VAL A 46 -26.30 -20.25 -7.14
N PRO A 47 -25.74 -21.11 -8.01
CA PRO A 47 -24.96 -22.24 -7.56
C PRO A 47 -23.81 -21.73 -6.70
N LYS A 48 -23.44 -22.48 -5.67
CA LYS A 48 -22.23 -22.15 -4.90
C LYS A 48 -21.03 -22.31 -5.85
N VAL A 49 -20.59 -21.20 -6.43
CA VAL A 49 -19.48 -21.17 -7.39
C VAL A 49 -18.14 -21.29 -6.68
N LEU A 50 -18.05 -20.81 -5.43
CA LEU A 50 -16.82 -20.82 -4.64
C LEU A 50 -17.06 -21.29 -3.20
N THR A 51 -16.11 -22.06 -2.70
CA THR A 51 -15.94 -22.45 -1.30
C THR A 51 -15.22 -21.38 -0.49
N ILE A 52 -15.23 -21.52 0.84
CA ILE A 52 -14.52 -20.60 1.73
C ILE A 52 -13.01 -20.68 1.49
N ASP A 53 -12.49 -21.89 1.26
CA ASP A 53 -11.07 -22.12 1.01
C ASP A 53 -10.64 -21.44 -0.30
N GLU A 54 -11.41 -21.60 -1.37
CA GLU A 54 -11.16 -20.91 -2.65
C GLU A 54 -11.21 -19.38 -2.49
N LEU A 55 -12.12 -18.85 -1.67
CA LEU A 55 -12.16 -17.40 -1.37
C LEU A 55 -10.90 -16.93 -0.62
N MET A 56 -10.37 -17.74 0.31
CA MET A 56 -9.13 -17.42 1.02
C MET A 56 -7.91 -17.47 0.10
N GLU A 57 -7.87 -18.43 -0.82
CA GLU A 57 -6.83 -18.51 -1.86
C GLU A 57 -6.86 -17.27 -2.77
N ILE A 58 -8.05 -16.81 -3.17
CA ILE A 58 -8.20 -15.57 -3.94
C ILE A 58 -7.59 -14.37 -3.19
N TRP A 59 -7.81 -14.25 -1.88
CA TRP A 59 -7.22 -13.16 -1.10
C TRP A 59 -5.69 -13.21 -1.07
N TYR A 60 -5.12 -14.41 -1.02
CA TYR A 60 -3.69 -14.62 -1.15
C TYR A 60 -3.17 -14.15 -2.52
N TYR A 61 -3.81 -14.53 -3.62
CA TYR A 61 -3.44 -14.09 -4.97
C TYR A 61 -3.56 -12.58 -5.16
N VAL A 62 -4.68 -11.98 -4.72
CA VAL A 62 -4.91 -10.53 -4.76
C VAL A 62 -3.81 -9.79 -4.00
N ASN A 63 -3.40 -10.28 -2.83
CA ASN A 63 -2.36 -9.62 -2.04
C ASN A 63 -1.00 -9.57 -2.76
N ARG A 64 -0.68 -10.57 -3.59
CA ARG A 64 0.58 -10.66 -4.35
C ARG A 64 0.65 -9.75 -5.57
N ILE A 65 -0.46 -9.12 -5.97
CA ILE A 65 -0.43 -8.14 -7.06
C ILE A 65 0.46 -6.96 -6.68
N GLY A 66 1.50 -6.75 -7.49
CA GLY A 66 2.47 -5.68 -7.33
C GLY A 66 1.94 -4.34 -7.85
N PHE A 67 2.57 -3.25 -7.40
CA PHE A 67 2.35 -1.90 -7.91
C PHE A 67 3.69 -1.20 -8.08
N ASN A 68 3.75 -0.23 -9.01
CA ASN A 68 4.96 0.51 -9.31
C ASN A 68 5.02 1.85 -8.52
N ALA A 69 6.14 2.55 -8.64
CA ALA A 69 6.34 3.84 -7.97
C ALA A 69 5.34 4.91 -8.43
N GLU A 70 4.87 4.84 -9.67
CA GLU A 70 3.89 5.78 -10.23
C GLU A 70 2.53 5.65 -9.50
N VAL A 71 1.99 4.43 -9.40
CA VAL A 71 0.76 4.15 -8.64
C VAL A 71 0.90 4.59 -7.18
N ASN A 72 2.04 4.27 -6.57
CA ASN A 72 2.32 4.69 -5.20
C ASN A 72 2.30 6.23 -5.06
N ASN A 73 2.98 6.95 -5.95
CA ASN A 73 3.01 8.40 -5.95
C ASN A 73 1.62 8.99 -6.23
N TYR A 74 0.82 8.34 -7.07
CA TYR A 74 -0.52 8.78 -7.39
C TYR A 74 -1.49 8.67 -6.21
N ILE A 75 -1.48 7.54 -5.50
CA ILE A 75 -2.26 7.37 -4.27
C ILE A 75 -1.84 8.43 -3.23
N HIS A 76 -0.54 8.65 -3.05
CA HIS A 76 -0.06 9.72 -2.16
C HIS A 76 -0.52 11.11 -2.62
N ALA A 77 -0.48 11.40 -3.93
CA ALA A 77 -0.96 12.66 -4.47
C ALA A 77 -2.44 12.89 -4.14
N ILE A 78 -3.29 11.86 -4.29
CA ILE A 78 -4.70 11.94 -3.89
C ILE A 78 -4.82 12.33 -2.42
N ILE A 79 -4.19 11.60 -1.50
CA ILE A 79 -4.30 11.91 -0.07
C ILE A 79 -3.80 13.32 0.27
N ARG A 80 -2.66 13.72 -0.30
CA ARG A 80 -2.04 15.01 0.00
C ARG A 80 -2.80 16.18 -0.59
N GLU A 81 -3.43 16.06 -1.74
CA GLU A 81 -4.30 17.11 -2.33
C GLU A 81 -5.53 17.43 -1.45
N TYR A 82 -6.07 16.43 -0.76
CA TYR A 82 -7.17 16.64 0.20
C TYR A 82 -6.69 17.24 1.53
N THR A 83 -5.43 17.01 1.91
CA THR A 83 -4.88 17.34 3.24
C THR A 83 -4.18 18.68 3.28
N LEU A 84 -3.36 19.00 2.27
CA LEU A 84 -2.44 20.12 2.31
C LEU A 84 -3.15 21.47 2.22
N CYS A 85 -2.66 22.43 3.00
CA CYS A 85 -3.05 23.83 2.94
C CYS A 85 -1.85 24.72 3.26
N ALA A 86 -1.78 25.89 2.64
CA ALA A 86 -0.69 26.83 2.88
C ALA A 86 -0.83 27.65 4.17
N ARG A 87 -1.98 27.59 4.85
CA ARG A 87 -2.33 28.48 5.97
C ARG A 87 -2.59 27.76 7.29
N VAL A 88 -3.13 26.55 7.24
CA VAL A 88 -3.52 25.79 8.43
C VAL A 88 -3.22 24.32 8.24
N ASP A 89 -3.10 23.60 9.35
CA ASP A 89 -3.22 22.16 9.35
C ASP A 89 -4.71 21.78 9.37
N LYS A 90 -5.23 21.31 8.23
CA LYS A 90 -6.64 20.93 8.09
C LYS A 90 -7.04 19.73 8.96
N GLY A 91 -6.08 18.90 9.39
CA GLY A 91 -6.36 17.78 10.29
C GLY A 91 -6.66 18.25 11.72
N ASN A 92 -6.14 19.42 12.10
CA ASN A 92 -6.21 19.96 13.46
C ASN A 92 -7.03 21.26 13.56
N SER A 93 -7.53 21.80 12.44
CA SER A 93 -8.33 23.02 12.43
C SER A 93 -9.83 22.72 12.30
N GLU A 94 -10.59 22.99 13.36
CA GLU A 94 -12.04 22.76 13.37
C GLU A 94 -12.86 23.94 12.82
N ASN A 95 -12.42 25.17 13.08
CA ASN A 95 -13.22 26.37 12.84
C ASN A 95 -12.92 27.08 11.51
N LEU A 96 -11.67 27.02 11.02
CA LEU A 96 -11.25 27.75 9.82
C LEU A 96 -11.21 26.81 8.61
N LYS A 97 -12.25 26.89 7.78
CA LYS A 97 -12.51 26.03 6.61
C LYS A 97 -12.72 26.88 5.35
N PRO A 98 -12.67 26.30 4.14
CA PRO A 98 -12.96 27.03 2.91
C PRO A 98 -14.31 27.78 2.96
N SER A 99 -15.34 27.18 3.55
CA SER A 99 -16.66 27.80 3.73
C SER A 99 -16.71 28.95 4.75
N THR A 100 -15.75 29.02 5.69
CA THR A 100 -15.66 30.08 6.68
C THR A 100 -14.65 31.19 6.32
N GLY A 101 -14.16 31.18 5.07
CA GLY A 101 -13.28 32.23 4.55
C GLY A 101 -11.77 31.92 4.59
N LEU A 102 -11.36 30.68 4.90
CA LEU A 102 -9.95 30.25 4.92
C LEU A 102 -9.19 30.63 3.65
N CYS A 103 -9.86 30.63 2.49
CA CYS A 103 -9.24 30.82 1.19
C CYS A 103 -9.11 32.30 0.76
N SER A 104 -9.71 33.24 1.50
CA SER A 104 -9.72 34.66 1.14
C SER A 104 -8.30 35.27 1.12
N GLY A 105 -7.88 35.80 -0.02
CA GLY A 105 -6.52 36.35 -0.22
C GLY A 105 -5.39 35.29 -0.25
N CYS A 106 -5.71 34.01 -0.42
CA CYS A 106 -4.71 32.96 -0.51
C CYS A 106 -4.19 32.83 -1.95
N HIS A 107 -2.87 32.85 -2.14
CA HIS A 107 -2.22 32.59 -3.44
C HIS A 107 -2.66 31.27 -4.08
N PHE A 108 -2.92 30.26 -3.25
CA PHE A 108 -3.37 28.95 -3.70
C PHE A 108 -4.89 28.85 -3.88
N ASN A 109 -5.67 29.92 -3.70
CA ASN A 109 -7.09 29.91 -3.99
C ASN A 109 -7.34 30.06 -5.50
N THR A 110 -7.03 29.01 -6.25
CA THR A 110 -7.20 28.96 -7.71
C THR A 110 -8.19 27.87 -8.09
N GLY A 111 -8.77 27.95 -9.29
CA GLY A 111 -9.66 26.91 -9.81
C GLY A 111 -9.00 25.52 -9.87
N GLN A 112 -7.68 25.47 -10.04
CA GLN A 112 -6.90 24.25 -10.20
C GLN A 112 -6.49 23.59 -8.88
N ASN A 113 -6.51 24.31 -7.76
CA ASN A 113 -6.11 23.71 -6.47
C ASN A 113 -7.31 22.97 -5.86
N VAL A 114 -7.05 21.79 -5.29
CA VAL A 114 -8.10 20.98 -4.66
C VAL A 114 -8.41 21.45 -3.24
N CYS A 115 -7.41 22.01 -2.55
CA CYS A 115 -7.53 22.38 -1.15
C CYS A 115 -8.66 23.39 -0.84
N ASN A 116 -9.10 24.20 -1.81
CA ASN A 116 -10.24 25.13 -1.61
C ASN A 116 -11.62 24.47 -1.80
N LYS A 117 -11.68 23.21 -2.27
CA LYS A 117 -12.90 22.43 -2.50
C LYS A 117 -13.15 21.37 -1.44
N ILE A 118 -12.33 21.33 -0.38
CA ILE A 118 -12.32 20.25 0.62
C ILE A 118 -12.36 20.84 2.04
N GLU A 119 -13.35 20.46 2.83
CA GLU A 119 -13.48 20.87 4.23
C GLU A 119 -12.88 19.88 5.22
N SER A 120 -12.87 18.57 4.92
CA SER A 120 -12.26 17.54 5.77
C SER A 120 -11.18 16.76 5.04
N ILE A 121 -10.14 16.34 5.77
CA ILE A 121 -9.04 15.55 5.22
C ILE A 121 -9.46 14.09 4.97
N LEU A 122 -8.68 13.40 4.14
CA LEU A 122 -8.76 11.94 4.00
C LEU A 122 -7.93 11.26 5.09
N SER A 123 -8.45 10.19 5.66
CA SER A 123 -7.70 9.36 6.61
C SER A 123 -6.68 8.46 5.90
N VAL A 124 -5.75 7.89 6.67
CA VAL A 124 -4.82 6.87 6.18
C VAL A 124 -5.51 5.58 5.71
N ARG A 125 -6.77 5.34 6.09
CA ARG A 125 -7.54 4.17 5.62
C ARG A 125 -7.80 4.26 4.13
N VAL A 126 -8.04 5.46 3.62
CA VAL A 126 -8.31 5.70 2.20
C VAL A 126 -7.14 5.21 1.34
N ALA A 127 -5.90 5.48 1.75
CA ALA A 127 -4.72 5.00 1.02
C ALA A 127 -4.66 3.47 0.95
N LYS A 128 -4.95 2.79 2.09
CA LYS A 128 -4.97 1.32 2.15
C LYS A 128 -6.11 0.72 1.33
N ASP A 129 -7.29 1.34 1.38
CA ASP A 129 -8.47 0.86 0.67
C ASP A 129 -8.33 1.08 -0.84
N LEU A 130 -7.81 2.23 -1.28
CA LEU A 130 -7.45 2.46 -2.69
C LEU A 130 -6.54 1.34 -3.20
N LEU A 131 -5.44 1.05 -2.49
CA LEU A 131 -4.53 -0.02 -2.90
C LEU A 131 -5.19 -1.41 -2.87
N ARG A 132 -5.93 -1.74 -1.81
CA ARG A 132 -6.60 -3.05 -1.64
C ARG A 132 -7.59 -3.30 -2.78
N TYR A 133 -8.44 -2.34 -3.08
CA TYR A 133 -9.47 -2.49 -4.10
C TYR A 133 -8.92 -2.36 -5.51
N SER A 134 -7.86 -1.59 -5.72
CA SER A 134 -7.12 -1.63 -7.00
C SER A 134 -6.50 -2.99 -7.26
N LYS A 135 -5.88 -3.64 -6.25
CA LYS A 135 -5.40 -5.03 -6.39
C LYS A 135 -6.55 -5.98 -6.74
N ALA A 136 -7.67 -5.89 -6.02
CA ALA A 136 -8.83 -6.75 -6.28
C ALA A 136 -9.39 -6.57 -7.70
N LEU A 137 -9.54 -5.32 -8.17
CA LEU A 137 -10.01 -5.04 -9.52
C LEU A 137 -9.02 -5.53 -10.58
N THR A 138 -7.71 -5.32 -10.37
CA THR A 138 -6.66 -5.84 -11.25
C THR A 138 -6.73 -7.37 -11.35
N TRP A 139 -6.95 -8.07 -10.24
CA TRP A 139 -7.14 -9.53 -10.24
C TRP A 139 -8.39 -9.96 -11.00
N LEU A 140 -9.54 -9.32 -10.73
CA LEU A 140 -10.81 -9.64 -11.38
C LEU A 140 -10.79 -9.43 -12.90
N LEU A 141 -9.95 -8.51 -13.38
CA LEU A 141 -9.79 -8.20 -14.80
C LEU A 141 -8.64 -8.98 -15.47
N ASP A 142 -8.01 -9.93 -14.75
CA ASP A 142 -6.84 -10.68 -15.19
C ASP A 142 -5.69 -9.79 -15.70
N LEU A 143 -5.47 -8.67 -15.02
CA LEU A 143 -4.41 -7.72 -15.34
C LEU A 143 -3.15 -8.03 -14.52
N LYS A 144 -1.98 -7.91 -15.16
CA LYS A 144 -0.69 -8.23 -14.50
C LYS A 144 -0.21 -7.17 -13.50
N LYS A 145 -0.66 -5.92 -13.65
CA LYS A 145 -0.18 -4.79 -12.84
C LYS A 145 -1.26 -3.75 -12.64
N ILE A 146 -1.16 -3.04 -11.52
CA ILE A 146 -1.97 -1.85 -11.25
C ILE A 146 -1.40 -0.68 -12.04
N ASP A 147 -2.28 0.15 -12.61
CA ASP A 147 -1.95 1.45 -13.17
C ASP A 147 -2.83 2.56 -12.55
N VAL A 148 -2.58 3.81 -12.97
CA VAL A 148 -3.32 4.99 -12.50
C VAL A 148 -4.82 4.91 -12.87
N ASN A 149 -5.17 4.27 -13.98
CA ASN A 149 -6.56 4.14 -14.42
C ASN A 149 -7.35 3.23 -13.49
N ILE A 150 -6.77 2.10 -13.06
CA ILE A 150 -7.38 1.21 -12.07
C ILE A 150 -7.64 1.95 -10.75
N VAL A 151 -6.69 2.78 -10.29
CA VAL A 151 -6.91 3.61 -9.09
C VAL A 151 -8.07 4.59 -9.30
N ASN A 152 -8.13 5.25 -10.46
CA ASN A 152 -9.19 6.21 -10.78
C ASN A 152 -10.57 5.59 -10.91
N THR A 153 -10.69 4.36 -11.39
CA THR A 153 -11.96 3.64 -11.47
C THR A 153 -12.56 3.43 -10.07
N ILE A 154 -11.72 3.12 -9.08
CA ILE A 154 -12.15 2.80 -7.72
C ILE A 154 -12.27 4.05 -6.83
N ALA A 155 -11.41 5.04 -7.03
CA ALA A 155 -11.27 6.17 -6.11
C ALA A 155 -12.57 6.93 -5.77
N PRO A 156 -13.49 7.21 -6.71
CA PRO A 156 -14.75 7.89 -6.40
C PRO A 156 -15.62 7.12 -5.39
N TYR A 157 -15.64 5.79 -5.47
CA TYR A 157 -16.41 4.95 -4.56
C TYR A 157 -15.76 4.81 -3.18
N VAL A 158 -14.45 4.98 -3.08
CA VAL A 158 -13.73 4.96 -1.78
C VAL A 158 -13.81 6.32 -1.08
N ILE A 159 -13.83 7.42 -1.84
CA ILE A 159 -13.62 8.78 -1.31
C ILE A 159 -14.91 9.54 -1.04
N SER A 160 -15.92 9.41 -1.91
CA SER A 160 -17.06 10.33 -1.94
C SER A 160 -17.82 10.45 -0.61
N HIS A 161 -17.98 9.34 0.12
CA HIS A 161 -18.64 9.30 1.42
C HIS A 161 -17.75 9.67 2.61
N ARG A 162 -16.43 9.82 2.40
CA ARG A 162 -15.45 10.06 3.48
C ARG A 162 -15.01 11.51 3.61
N VAL A 163 -15.50 12.39 2.74
CA VAL A 163 -15.07 13.78 2.67
C VAL A 163 -16.25 14.72 2.81
N ILE A 164 -16.03 15.81 3.55
CA ILE A 164 -16.92 16.95 3.62
C ILE A 164 -16.50 17.94 2.53
N TYR A 165 -17.44 18.27 1.67
CA TYR A 165 -17.29 19.26 0.61
C TYR A 165 -17.99 20.57 0.98
N PRO A 166 -17.46 21.74 0.57
CA PRO A 166 -18.16 23.01 0.75
C PRO A 166 -19.52 22.97 0.05
N ARG A 167 -20.58 23.17 0.82
CA ARG A 167 -21.97 23.06 0.35
C ARG A 167 -22.23 23.90 -0.91
N ARG A 168 -21.73 25.14 -0.94
CA ARG A 168 -21.87 26.06 -2.08
C ARG A 168 -21.29 25.51 -3.38
N GLU A 169 -20.16 24.80 -3.31
CA GLU A 169 -19.52 24.21 -4.50
C GLU A 169 -20.26 22.93 -4.93
N LEU A 170 -20.67 22.12 -3.96
CA LEU A 170 -21.38 20.86 -4.20
C LEU A 170 -22.80 21.06 -4.76
N GLU A 171 -23.52 22.09 -4.32
CA GLU A 171 -24.88 22.39 -4.79
C GLU A 171 -24.90 23.10 -6.16
N LYS A 172 -23.75 23.60 -6.63
CA LYS A 172 -23.65 24.27 -7.93
C LYS A 172 -23.74 23.27 -9.09
N SER A 173 -24.30 23.73 -10.21
CA SER A 173 -24.24 22.99 -11.49
C SER A 173 -22.78 22.64 -11.85
N PRO A 174 -22.50 21.41 -12.34
CA PRO A 174 -23.44 20.36 -12.72
C PRO A 174 -23.78 19.33 -11.61
N TYR A 175 -23.35 19.54 -10.36
CA TYR A 175 -23.37 18.50 -9.34
C TYR A 175 -24.67 18.43 -8.54
N TRP A 176 -25.29 19.57 -8.23
CA TRP A 176 -26.61 19.62 -7.58
C TRP A 176 -26.73 18.76 -6.31
N GLY A 177 -25.66 18.69 -5.50
CA GLY A 177 -25.63 17.84 -4.31
C GLY A 177 -25.02 16.44 -4.52
N ASN A 178 -24.74 16.04 -5.76
CA ASN A 178 -24.16 14.73 -6.08
C ASN A 178 -22.68 14.67 -5.67
N GLN A 179 -22.42 14.15 -4.46
CA GLN A 179 -21.08 13.99 -3.92
C GLN A 179 -20.19 13.12 -4.81
N TYR A 180 -20.74 12.03 -5.35
CA TYR A 180 -19.98 11.09 -6.16
C TYR A 180 -19.45 11.72 -7.45
N GLU A 181 -20.28 12.46 -8.19
CA GLU A 181 -19.86 13.16 -9.40
C GLU A 181 -18.93 14.36 -9.09
N PHE A 182 -19.13 15.02 -7.95
CA PHE A 182 -18.20 16.05 -7.49
C PHE A 182 -16.81 15.46 -7.14
N SER A 183 -16.78 14.32 -6.44
CA SER A 183 -15.55 13.59 -6.14
C SER A 183 -14.82 13.17 -7.41
N LYS A 184 -15.53 12.64 -8.42
CA LYS A 184 -14.94 12.33 -9.74
C LYS A 184 -14.29 13.55 -10.37
N ASN A 185 -14.96 14.70 -10.34
CA ASN A 185 -14.38 15.93 -10.90
C ASN A 185 -13.10 16.35 -10.18
N ILE A 186 -13.09 16.28 -8.85
CA ILE A 186 -11.90 16.56 -8.05
C ILE A 186 -10.77 15.58 -8.40
N LEU A 187 -11.06 14.28 -8.49
CA LEU A 187 -10.07 13.26 -8.85
C LEU A 187 -9.49 13.49 -10.25
N ASN A 188 -10.30 13.92 -11.22
CA ASN A 188 -9.83 14.32 -12.54
C ASN A 188 -8.88 15.54 -12.47
N GLN A 189 -9.17 16.53 -11.60
CA GLN A 189 -8.24 17.65 -11.35
C GLN A 189 -6.92 17.15 -10.74
N ILE A 190 -6.98 16.24 -9.77
CA ILE A 190 -5.80 15.62 -9.14
C ILE A 190 -4.96 14.87 -10.17
N GLN A 191 -5.58 14.12 -11.09
CA GLN A 191 -4.88 13.42 -12.16
C GLN A 191 -4.11 14.38 -13.07
N LYS A 192 -4.75 15.46 -13.52
CA LYS A 192 -4.08 16.49 -14.34
C LYS A 192 -2.90 17.11 -13.61
N ARG A 193 -3.06 17.44 -12.33
CA ARG A 193 -1.97 17.98 -11.52
C ARG A 193 -0.85 16.95 -11.32
N PHE A 194 -1.19 15.68 -11.13
CA PHE A 194 -0.24 14.59 -10.99
C PHE A 194 0.66 14.44 -12.22
N ILE A 195 0.06 14.46 -13.41
CA ILE A 195 0.78 14.45 -14.69
C ILE A 195 1.68 15.68 -14.79
N ASN A 196 1.15 16.87 -14.51
CA ASN A 196 1.93 18.11 -14.59
C ASN A 196 3.14 18.13 -13.63
N ARG A 197 3.07 17.44 -12.49
CA ARG A 197 4.16 17.36 -11.51
C ARG A 197 5.04 16.12 -11.65
N GLU A 198 4.88 15.32 -12.70
CA GLU A 198 5.64 14.07 -12.89
C GLU A 198 7.15 14.31 -12.78
N VAL A 199 7.66 15.37 -13.42
CA VAL A 199 9.08 15.77 -13.36
C VAL A 199 9.57 15.96 -11.93
N CYS A 200 8.73 16.47 -11.03
CA CYS A 200 9.10 16.65 -9.62
C CYS A 200 9.25 15.32 -8.89
N TYR A 201 8.45 14.30 -9.22
CA TYR A 201 8.62 12.96 -8.68
C TYR A 201 9.91 12.30 -9.19
N GLN A 202 10.24 12.49 -10.47
CA GLN A 202 11.49 11.96 -11.04
C GLN A 202 12.72 12.63 -10.41
N ILE A 203 12.69 13.95 -10.21
CA ILE A 203 13.74 14.67 -9.46
C ILE A 203 13.86 14.12 -8.04
N THR A 204 12.73 13.96 -7.35
CA THR A 204 12.72 13.44 -5.97
C THR A 204 13.29 12.03 -5.89
N LYS A 205 13.02 11.20 -6.89
CA LYS A 205 13.62 9.87 -7.05
C LYS A 205 15.13 9.97 -7.25
N ARG A 206 15.63 10.87 -8.11
CA ARG A 206 17.08 11.09 -8.27
C ARG A 206 17.77 11.46 -6.96
N PHE A 207 17.18 12.36 -6.16
CA PHE A 207 17.69 12.65 -4.82
C PHE A 207 17.74 11.40 -3.94
N ARG A 208 16.65 10.63 -3.91
CA ARG A 208 16.54 9.39 -3.13
C ARG A 208 17.59 8.36 -3.53
N ASP A 209 17.90 8.27 -4.82
CA ASP A 209 18.87 7.34 -5.40
C ASP A 209 20.32 7.86 -5.34
N GLY A 210 20.53 9.09 -4.84
CA GLY A 210 21.85 9.73 -4.75
C GLY A 210 22.39 10.30 -6.07
N ASN A 211 21.55 10.42 -7.10
CA ASN A 211 21.92 10.82 -8.47
C ASN A 211 21.33 12.19 -8.86
N SER A 212 21.23 13.13 -7.91
CA SER A 212 20.68 14.46 -8.15
C SER A 212 21.56 15.31 -9.08
N GLU A 213 20.93 16.12 -9.92
CA GLU A 213 21.58 17.06 -10.84
C GLU A 213 21.60 18.49 -10.29
N LYS A 214 22.45 19.36 -10.85
CA LYS A 214 22.58 20.76 -10.39
C LYS A 214 21.29 21.57 -10.56
N GLU A 215 20.51 21.27 -11.60
CA GLU A 215 19.29 22.02 -11.96
C GLU A 215 18.04 21.53 -11.21
N ASP A 216 18.11 20.36 -10.58
CA ASP A 216 16.97 19.69 -9.95
C ASP A 216 16.27 20.55 -8.90
N LEU A 217 17.04 21.20 -8.01
CA LEU A 217 16.46 22.08 -6.98
C LEU A 217 15.83 23.32 -7.58
N THR A 218 16.37 23.84 -8.70
CA THR A 218 15.81 25.01 -9.38
C THR A 218 14.45 24.67 -9.97
N THR A 219 14.34 23.51 -10.63
CA THR A 219 13.07 23.01 -11.17
C THR A 219 12.04 22.81 -10.06
N LEU A 220 12.40 22.15 -8.95
CA LEU A 220 11.48 22.01 -7.82
C LEU A 220 11.03 23.37 -7.28
N LYS A 221 11.95 24.32 -7.05
CA LYS A 221 11.62 25.68 -6.56
C LYS A 221 10.67 26.44 -7.48
N ASN A 222 10.70 26.18 -8.79
CA ASN A 222 9.75 26.78 -9.72
C ASN A 222 8.33 26.23 -9.50
N TYR A 223 8.18 24.92 -9.35
CA TYR A 223 6.90 24.27 -9.07
C TYR A 223 6.36 24.61 -7.67
N GLN A 224 7.24 24.79 -6.68
CA GLN A 224 6.90 25.17 -5.30
C GLN A 224 5.96 26.36 -5.20
N LYS A 225 6.06 27.30 -6.14
CA LYS A 225 5.27 28.54 -6.13
C LYS A 225 3.77 28.26 -6.24
N ASN A 226 3.39 27.20 -6.96
CA ASN A 226 2.00 26.92 -7.32
C ASN A 226 1.52 25.48 -7.00
N ASP A 227 2.40 24.61 -6.51
CA ASP A 227 2.06 23.24 -6.11
C ASP A 227 2.35 22.98 -4.62
N LEU A 228 1.30 22.63 -3.87
CA LEU A 228 1.39 22.39 -2.43
C LEU A 228 2.19 21.12 -2.09
N ILE A 229 2.08 20.05 -2.89
CA ILE A 229 2.83 18.81 -2.65
C ILE A 229 4.32 19.07 -2.87
N VAL A 230 4.68 19.80 -3.92
CA VAL A 230 6.08 20.17 -4.15
C VAL A 230 6.60 21.04 -3.01
N LYS A 231 5.79 22.01 -2.55
CA LYS A 231 6.17 22.95 -1.48
C LYS A 231 6.36 22.31 -0.12
N TYR A 232 5.45 21.43 0.29
CA TYR A 232 5.39 20.91 1.65
C TYR A 232 5.95 19.50 1.80
N ASP A 233 6.06 18.73 0.71
CA ASP A 233 6.54 17.35 0.76
C ASP A 233 7.85 17.17 -0.02
N LEU A 234 7.85 17.42 -1.34
CA LEU A 234 8.96 17.01 -2.20
C LEU A 234 10.24 17.83 -1.99
N ILE A 235 10.13 19.16 -1.89
CA ILE A 235 11.30 20.03 -1.62
C ILE A 235 11.88 19.81 -0.23
N PRO A 236 11.07 19.79 0.85
CA PRO A 236 11.60 19.49 2.18
C PRO A 236 12.31 18.14 2.21
N PHE A 237 11.72 17.10 1.59
CA PHE A 237 12.37 15.80 1.46
C PHE A 237 13.70 15.90 0.71
N ALA A 238 13.74 16.48 -0.49
CA ALA A 238 14.97 16.64 -1.26
C ALA A 238 16.05 17.40 -0.48
N ASN A 239 15.68 18.46 0.24
CA ASN A 239 16.60 19.22 1.08
C ASN A 239 17.15 18.42 2.27
N SER A 240 16.39 17.47 2.79
CA SER A 240 16.82 16.62 3.92
C SER A 240 17.88 15.59 3.55
N ILE A 241 18.00 15.24 2.26
CA ILE A 241 18.89 14.17 1.76
C ILE A 241 19.86 14.64 0.66
N LYS A 242 20.01 15.95 0.44
CA LYS A 242 20.88 16.50 -0.62
C LYS A 242 22.37 16.42 -0.32
N ASP A 243 22.76 15.97 0.87
CA ASP A 243 24.15 15.95 1.29
C ASP A 243 24.93 14.80 0.63
N LYS A 244 26.26 14.97 0.55
CA LYS A 244 27.13 13.99 -0.10
C LYS A 244 27.24 12.66 0.68
N LYS A 245 26.98 12.64 2.01
CA LYS A 245 27.03 11.42 2.83
C LYS A 245 25.88 10.51 2.41
N TYR A 246 24.66 11.07 2.30
CA TYR A 246 23.49 10.36 1.80
C TYR A 246 23.71 9.82 0.38
N SER A 247 24.10 10.67 -0.57
CA SER A 247 24.26 10.25 -1.97
C SER A 247 25.25 9.11 -2.15
N LYS A 248 26.40 9.17 -1.47
CA LYS A 248 27.40 8.09 -1.50
C LYS A 248 26.84 6.78 -0.97
N LEU A 249 26.09 6.82 0.14
CA LEU A 249 25.52 5.61 0.73
C LEU A 249 24.43 5.00 -0.16
N ALA A 250 23.53 5.81 -0.71
CA ALA A 250 22.49 5.37 -1.63
C ALA A 250 23.10 4.70 -2.90
N GLN A 251 24.15 5.30 -3.47
CA GLN A 251 24.88 4.72 -4.60
C GLN A 251 25.58 3.41 -4.21
N LYS A 252 26.19 3.33 -3.03
CA LYS A 252 26.82 2.09 -2.53
C LYS A 252 25.81 0.95 -2.40
N ILE A 253 24.60 1.23 -1.88
CA ILE A 253 23.50 0.26 -1.83
C ILE A 253 23.11 -0.19 -3.24
N SER A 254 22.95 0.74 -4.18
CA SER A 254 22.60 0.44 -5.57
C SER A 254 23.62 -0.48 -6.26
N VAL A 255 24.92 -0.20 -6.06
CA VAL A 255 26.01 -1.05 -6.58
C VAL A 255 25.98 -2.44 -5.95
N ALA A 256 25.91 -2.53 -4.61
CA ALA A 256 25.87 -3.80 -3.89
C ALA A 256 24.65 -4.66 -4.28
N SER A 257 23.50 -4.02 -4.49
CA SER A 257 22.27 -4.69 -4.93
C SER A 257 22.42 -5.31 -6.32
N LYS A 258 23.07 -4.60 -7.26
CA LYS A 258 23.31 -5.10 -8.62
C LYS A 258 24.37 -6.20 -8.67
N SER A 259 25.38 -6.12 -7.83
CA SER A 259 26.47 -7.12 -7.78
C SER A 259 26.14 -8.34 -6.92
N GLY A 260 25.01 -8.36 -6.22
CA GLY A 260 24.67 -9.45 -5.30
C GLY A 260 25.51 -9.47 -4.02
N ASP A 261 26.06 -8.33 -3.59
CA ASP A 261 26.94 -8.26 -2.42
C ASP A 261 26.14 -8.18 -1.12
N ILE A 262 25.70 -9.35 -0.66
CA ILE A 262 24.88 -9.55 0.55
C ILE A 262 25.59 -9.02 1.80
N ASN A 263 26.91 -9.24 1.92
CA ASN A 263 27.69 -8.82 3.08
C ASN A 263 27.73 -7.29 3.20
N THR A 264 27.94 -6.59 2.08
CA THR A 264 27.90 -5.12 2.05
C THR A 264 26.50 -4.60 2.39
N LEU A 265 25.43 -5.22 1.85
CA LEU A 265 24.05 -4.82 2.15
C LEU A 265 23.70 -5.01 3.63
N ALA A 266 24.07 -6.14 4.23
CA ALA A 266 23.86 -6.43 5.65
C ALA A 266 24.64 -5.46 6.55
N SER A 267 25.90 -5.17 6.22
CA SER A 267 26.72 -4.20 6.96
C SER A 267 26.13 -2.79 6.91
N ILE A 268 25.73 -2.31 5.72
CA ILE A 268 25.09 -0.99 5.57
C ILE A 268 23.81 -0.91 6.40
N ARG A 269 22.97 -1.94 6.31
CA ARG A 269 21.72 -2.03 7.07
C ARG A 269 21.96 -1.93 8.59
N ASN A 270 22.91 -2.71 9.12
CA ASN A 270 23.20 -2.72 10.55
C ASN A 270 23.74 -1.37 11.04
N ASN A 271 24.65 -0.76 10.27
CA ASN A 271 25.14 0.60 10.56
C ASN A 271 24.01 1.65 10.56
N LEU A 272 23.02 1.52 9.66
CA LEU A 272 21.86 2.43 9.61
C LEU A 272 20.86 2.21 10.76
N ILE A 273 20.81 1.00 11.33
CA ILE A 273 20.01 0.74 12.53
C ILE A 273 20.61 1.46 13.74
N GLU A 274 21.93 1.55 13.80
CA GLU A 274 22.67 2.26 14.86
C GLU A 274 22.71 3.79 14.67
N ASP A 275 22.88 4.29 13.43
CA ASP A 275 22.91 5.72 13.12
C ASP A 275 21.48 6.31 13.07
N ILE A 276 20.93 6.60 14.25
CA ILE A 276 19.56 7.11 14.42
C ILE A 276 19.36 8.46 13.72
N ASP A 277 20.38 9.31 13.63
CA ASP A 277 20.26 10.66 13.07
C ASP A 277 20.42 10.71 11.54
N PHE A 278 20.66 9.56 10.89
CA PHE A 278 20.84 9.51 9.45
C PHE A 278 19.54 9.84 8.69
N SER A 279 19.62 10.82 7.77
CA SER A 279 18.48 11.26 6.96
C SER A 279 17.87 10.11 6.15
N ASN A 280 16.54 9.97 6.24
CA ASN A 280 15.79 8.95 5.49
C ASN A 280 16.29 7.50 5.73
N ARG A 281 16.87 7.20 6.91
CA ARG A 281 17.43 5.87 7.25
C ARG A 281 16.43 4.74 7.09
N ALA A 282 15.18 4.93 7.47
CA ALA A 282 14.15 3.88 7.42
C ALA A 282 13.91 3.39 5.99
N TYR A 283 13.96 4.29 5.01
CA TYR A 283 13.87 3.92 3.60
C TYR A 283 15.08 3.10 3.16
N LEU A 284 16.29 3.52 3.50
CA LEU A 284 17.53 2.81 3.12
C LEU A 284 17.60 1.43 3.77
N ILE A 285 17.22 1.30 5.04
CA ILE A 285 17.10 0.01 5.74
C ILE A 285 16.10 -0.88 5.02
N ASN A 286 14.93 -0.35 4.65
CA ASN A 286 13.93 -1.14 3.94
C ASN A 286 14.40 -1.55 2.54
N LEU A 287 15.13 -0.69 1.83
CA LEU A 287 15.74 -1.01 0.54
C LEU A 287 16.74 -2.16 0.69
N CYS A 288 17.63 -2.09 1.68
CA CYS A 288 18.55 -3.19 2.00
C CYS A 288 17.77 -4.47 2.33
N ASN A 289 16.74 -4.41 3.17
CA ASN A 289 15.91 -5.58 3.50
C ASN A 289 15.24 -6.21 2.27
N GLN A 290 14.72 -5.40 1.36
CA GLN A 290 14.07 -5.88 0.14
C GLN A 290 15.05 -6.57 -0.80
N GLU A 291 16.24 -5.99 -0.99
CA GLU A 291 17.27 -6.57 -1.84
C GLU A 291 17.89 -7.82 -1.22
N LEU A 292 18.15 -7.79 0.09
CA LEU A 292 18.55 -8.97 0.85
C LEU A 292 17.52 -10.09 0.70
N TYR A 293 16.24 -9.80 0.93
CA TYR A 293 15.16 -10.76 0.74
C TYR A 293 15.16 -11.33 -0.67
N LYS A 294 15.16 -10.47 -1.70
CA LYS A 294 15.10 -10.90 -3.10
C LYS A 294 16.27 -11.82 -3.49
N GLN A 295 17.45 -11.58 -2.93
CA GLN A 295 18.67 -12.32 -3.26
C GLN A 295 18.87 -13.59 -2.41
N THR A 296 18.17 -13.71 -1.29
CA THR A 296 18.38 -14.82 -0.33
C THR A 296 17.15 -15.66 -0.07
N VAL A 297 15.96 -15.21 -0.49
CA VAL A 297 14.72 -15.96 -0.31
C VAL A 297 14.91 -17.37 -0.86
N THR A 298 14.74 -18.34 0.03
CA THR A 298 14.90 -19.75 -0.27
C THR A 298 13.79 -20.50 0.45
N ASP A 299 13.07 -21.32 -0.30
CA ASP A 299 11.99 -22.15 0.21
C ASP A 299 12.49 -23.59 0.41
N TYR A 300 12.10 -24.18 1.52
CA TYR A 300 12.36 -25.56 1.86
C TYR A 300 11.07 -26.26 2.29
N ILE A 301 10.96 -27.53 1.95
CA ILE A 301 9.85 -28.40 2.31
C ILE A 301 10.35 -29.67 2.97
N PHE A 302 9.66 -30.10 4.02
CA PHE A 302 9.90 -31.35 4.71
C PHE A 302 8.61 -31.95 5.28
N LYS A 303 8.70 -33.19 5.75
CA LYS A 303 7.60 -33.90 6.43
C LYS A 303 7.55 -33.51 7.90
N PHE A 304 6.34 -33.32 8.44
CA PHE A 304 6.15 -32.89 9.83
C PHE A 304 6.86 -33.80 10.84
N MET A 305 7.04 -35.09 10.55
CA MET A 305 7.83 -36.01 11.38
C MET A 305 9.25 -35.51 11.68
N ASN A 306 9.87 -34.77 10.75
CA ASN A 306 11.23 -34.24 10.88
C ASN A 306 11.30 -32.88 11.59
N ASN A 307 10.18 -32.32 12.05
CA ASN A 307 10.15 -30.97 12.61
C ASN A 307 11.03 -30.80 13.86
N LYS A 308 11.20 -31.85 14.67
CA LYS A 308 12.00 -31.82 15.90
C LYS A 308 13.49 -31.77 15.59
N GLU A 309 13.91 -32.52 14.58
CA GLU A 309 15.30 -32.56 14.11
C GLU A 309 15.68 -31.22 13.50
N ILE A 310 14.85 -30.68 12.59
CA ILE A 310 15.06 -29.35 12.00
C ILE A 310 15.09 -28.28 13.08
N TRP A 311 14.15 -28.31 14.03
CA TRP A 311 14.15 -27.37 15.15
C TRP A 311 15.45 -27.45 15.95
N ALA A 312 15.92 -28.65 16.30
CA ALA A 312 17.14 -28.84 17.08
C ALA A 312 18.39 -28.33 16.34
N ASP A 313 18.52 -28.65 15.06
CA ASP A 313 19.65 -28.22 14.22
C ASP A 313 19.68 -26.70 14.02
N ILE A 314 18.52 -26.05 13.91
CA ILE A 314 18.45 -24.58 13.85
C ILE A 314 18.75 -23.98 15.23
N ALA A 315 18.19 -24.54 16.31
CA ALA A 315 18.34 -23.98 17.65
C ALA A 315 19.76 -24.12 18.22
N SER A 316 20.55 -25.12 17.79
CA SER A 316 21.95 -25.26 18.21
C SER A 316 22.81 -24.10 17.72
N GLU A 317 22.61 -23.66 16.48
CA GLU A 317 23.34 -22.54 15.88
C GLU A 317 22.70 -21.18 16.19
N PHE A 318 21.37 -21.16 16.35
CA PHE A 318 20.60 -19.95 16.66
C PHE A 318 19.79 -20.11 17.96
N PRO A 319 20.42 -20.08 19.15
CA PRO A 319 19.72 -20.29 20.42
C PRO A 319 18.55 -19.32 20.67
N LYS A 320 18.62 -18.10 20.13
CA LYS A 320 17.54 -17.10 20.23
C LYS A 320 16.25 -17.52 19.49
N LEU A 321 16.33 -18.47 18.56
CA LEU A 321 15.18 -18.94 17.76
C LEU A 321 14.46 -20.14 18.38
N ASP A 322 15.00 -20.74 19.45
CA ASP A 322 14.47 -21.95 20.07
C ASP A 322 12.96 -21.88 20.36
N LYS A 323 12.54 -20.96 21.25
CA LYS A 323 11.13 -20.79 21.61
C LYS A 323 10.24 -20.41 20.41
N PRO A 324 10.61 -19.42 19.57
CA PRO A 324 9.82 -19.08 18.39
C PRO A 324 9.55 -20.27 17.44
N LEU A 325 10.57 -21.12 17.21
CA LEU A 325 10.46 -22.29 16.32
C LEU A 325 9.56 -23.38 16.92
N GLN A 326 9.72 -23.70 18.21
CA GLN A 326 8.82 -24.64 18.90
C GLN A 326 7.36 -24.20 18.77
N GLU A 327 7.09 -22.91 19.01
CA GLU A 327 5.75 -22.38 18.89
C GLU A 327 5.21 -22.42 17.46
N ALA A 328 6.07 -22.26 16.44
CA ALA A 328 5.69 -22.34 15.04
C ALA A 328 5.28 -23.76 14.62
N PHE A 329 6.05 -24.77 15.02
CA PHE A 329 5.79 -26.17 14.67
C PHE A 329 4.67 -26.83 15.47
N ARG A 330 4.14 -26.17 16.51
CA ARG A 330 3.17 -26.78 17.45
C ARG A 330 1.81 -27.13 16.86
N ARG A 331 1.33 -26.38 15.86
CA ARG A 331 -0.03 -26.52 15.31
C ARG A 331 -0.09 -26.03 13.88
N ARG A 332 -1.20 -26.34 13.19
CA ARG A 332 -1.54 -25.76 11.88
C ARG A 332 -1.61 -24.24 11.98
N GLN A 333 -0.67 -23.55 11.36
CA GLN A 333 -0.58 -22.10 11.30
C GLN A 333 0.49 -21.65 10.31
N THR A 334 0.41 -20.37 9.92
CA THR A 334 1.53 -19.64 9.34
C THR A 334 2.11 -18.73 10.41
N LYS A 335 3.43 -18.79 10.62
CA LYS A 335 4.13 -17.95 11.59
C LYS A 335 5.37 -17.31 10.99
N GLN A 336 5.48 -16.00 11.16
CA GLN A 336 6.69 -15.26 10.83
C GLN A 336 7.54 -15.07 12.08
N ILE A 337 8.82 -15.42 11.99
CA ILE A 337 9.83 -15.24 13.02
C ILE A 337 10.87 -14.27 12.48
N ARG A 338 11.18 -13.23 13.26
CA ARG A 338 12.16 -12.20 12.90
C ARG A 338 13.29 -12.20 13.93
N ALA A 339 14.52 -12.27 13.45
CA ALA A 339 15.76 -12.01 14.19
C ALA A 339 16.56 -10.90 13.48
N GLU A 340 17.74 -10.57 13.98
CA GLU A 340 18.52 -9.38 13.60
C GLU A 340 18.53 -9.11 12.09
N ASP A 341 19.03 -10.01 11.26
CA ASP A 341 19.04 -9.95 9.79
C ASP A 341 18.44 -11.23 9.17
N LEU A 342 17.48 -11.84 9.85
CA LEU A 342 16.88 -13.11 9.45
C LEU A 342 15.35 -13.05 9.58
N LEU A 343 14.66 -13.42 8.50
CA LEU A 343 13.23 -13.66 8.47
C LEU A 343 12.98 -15.11 8.10
N ILE A 344 12.25 -15.81 8.96
CA ILE A 344 11.76 -17.16 8.71
C ILE A 344 10.24 -17.11 8.65
N GLU A 345 9.65 -17.60 7.56
CA GLU A 345 8.21 -17.88 7.50
C GLU A 345 8.00 -19.39 7.53
N ILE A 346 7.19 -19.86 8.47
CA ILE A 346 6.89 -21.29 8.65
C ILE A 346 5.41 -21.50 8.39
N ASN A 347 5.11 -22.39 7.45
CA ASN A 347 3.75 -22.82 7.17
C ASN A 347 3.58 -24.30 7.49
N VAL A 348 2.86 -24.59 8.58
CA VAL A 348 2.53 -25.96 8.99
C VAL A 348 1.14 -26.30 8.43
N THR A 349 1.10 -27.16 7.43
CA THR A 349 -0.17 -27.54 6.76
C THR A 349 -0.98 -28.56 7.57
N GLY A 350 -0.33 -29.32 8.46
CA GLY A 350 -0.94 -30.34 9.31
C GLY A 350 0.07 -30.87 10.34
N THR A 351 -0.40 -31.63 11.31
CA THR A 351 0.41 -32.18 12.42
C THR A 351 0.51 -33.71 12.39
N ASN A 352 0.10 -34.35 11.30
CA ASN A 352 0.37 -35.77 11.05
C ASN A 352 1.76 -35.92 10.43
N ASP A 353 2.45 -37.04 10.66
CA ASP A 353 3.82 -37.28 10.22
C ASP A 353 4.07 -36.95 8.73
N ASP A 354 3.15 -37.33 7.85
CA ASP A 354 3.25 -37.09 6.40
C ASP A 354 2.86 -35.67 5.94
N SER A 355 2.38 -34.82 6.85
CA SER A 355 1.97 -33.45 6.52
C SER A 355 3.17 -32.62 6.06
N LEU A 356 2.95 -31.74 5.09
CA LEU A 356 4.02 -30.87 4.60
C LEU A 356 4.22 -29.67 5.53
N VAL A 357 5.48 -29.31 5.72
CA VAL A 357 5.87 -28.06 6.36
C VAL A 357 6.77 -27.31 5.39
N ASN A 358 6.45 -26.05 5.14
CA ASN A 358 7.30 -25.15 4.38
C ASN A 358 8.03 -24.21 5.36
N ILE A 359 9.33 -24.06 5.13
CA ILE A 359 10.18 -23.03 5.74
C ILE A 359 10.70 -22.14 4.62
N GLN A 360 10.41 -20.85 4.71
CA GLN A 360 11.00 -19.85 3.85
C GLN A 360 11.99 -19.03 4.66
N ILE A 361 13.21 -18.90 4.15
CA ILE A 361 14.29 -18.14 4.80
C ILE A 361 14.72 -17.01 3.90
N SER A 362 14.92 -15.84 4.49
CA SER A 362 15.42 -14.66 3.80
C SER A 362 16.11 -13.70 4.76
N GLY A 363 17.06 -12.91 4.26
CA GLY A 363 17.78 -11.94 5.08
C GLY A 363 19.23 -11.70 4.67
N GLY A 364 20.07 -11.37 5.65
CA GLY A 364 21.49 -11.08 5.52
C GLY A 364 22.37 -12.30 5.79
N SER A 365 23.46 -12.06 6.50
CA SER A 365 24.46 -13.07 6.85
C SER A 365 23.90 -14.24 7.65
N GLU A 366 23.02 -14.00 8.63
CA GLU A 366 22.45 -15.10 9.42
C GLU A 366 21.50 -15.97 8.58
N ALA A 367 20.81 -15.39 7.58
CA ALA A 367 20.01 -16.17 6.63
C ALA A 367 20.86 -17.07 5.74
N LEU A 368 22.02 -16.60 5.28
CA LEU A 368 22.97 -17.42 4.52
C LEU A 368 23.52 -18.58 5.35
N LYS A 369 23.89 -18.32 6.61
CA LYS A 369 24.35 -19.37 7.55
C LYS A 369 23.26 -20.42 7.78
N LEU A 370 22.02 -19.99 8.01
CA LEU A 370 20.89 -20.90 8.18
C LEU A 370 20.66 -21.75 6.91
N ARG A 371 20.76 -21.14 5.74
CA ARG A 371 20.67 -21.83 4.45
C ARG A 371 21.75 -22.90 4.32
N GLU A 372 22.99 -22.60 4.68
CA GLU A 372 24.10 -23.57 4.66
C GLU A 372 23.91 -24.76 5.60
N ILE A 373 23.16 -24.57 6.70
CA ILE A 373 22.78 -25.68 7.60
C ILE A 373 21.73 -26.54 6.92
N LEU A 374 20.64 -25.93 6.43
CA LEU A 374 19.54 -26.68 5.82
C LEU A 374 19.94 -27.38 4.52
N ASP A 375 20.82 -26.78 3.71
CA ASP A 375 21.36 -27.40 2.49
C ASP A 375 22.17 -28.68 2.77
N LYS A 376 22.56 -28.94 4.03
CA LYS A 376 23.29 -30.17 4.45
C LYS A 376 22.38 -31.24 5.05
N LEU A 377 21.08 -30.97 5.23
CA LEU A 377 20.16 -31.92 5.84
C LEU A 377 19.54 -32.81 4.75
N ASP A 378 19.63 -34.13 4.92
CA ASP A 378 19.19 -35.09 3.89
C ASP A 378 17.66 -35.26 3.80
N TYR A 379 16.92 -34.73 4.78
CA TYR A 379 15.48 -34.95 4.96
C TYR A 379 14.64 -33.67 4.76
N ILE A 380 15.25 -32.64 4.16
CA ILE A 380 14.59 -31.41 3.71
C ILE A 380 14.89 -31.19 2.23
N GLN A 381 13.91 -30.72 1.47
CA GLN A 381 14.05 -30.45 0.05
C GLN A 381 13.96 -28.96 -0.20
N LYS A 382 14.91 -28.42 -0.93
CA LYS A 382 14.87 -27.04 -1.42
C LYS A 382 13.95 -26.96 -2.64
N GLU A 383 13.02 -26.02 -2.63
CA GLU A 383 12.22 -25.72 -3.83
C GLU A 383 12.99 -24.77 -4.75
N GLU A 384 12.88 -25.02 -6.06
CA GLU A 384 13.51 -24.21 -7.12
C GLU A 384 12.74 -22.93 -7.45
#